data_AF-A0A8C4ZFS7-F1
#
_entry.id   AF-A0A8C4ZFS7-F1
#
_cell.length_a   1.000
_cell.length_b   1.000
_cell.length_c   1.000
_cell.angle_alpha   90.00
_cell.angle_beta   90.00
_cell.angle_gamma   90.00
#
_symmetry.space_group_name_H-M   'P 1'
#
loop_
_entity.id
_entity.type
_entity.pdbx_description
1 polymer ?
#
loop_
_entity_poly.entity_id
_entity_poly.type
_entity_poly.pdbx_seq_one_letter_code
_entity_poly.pdbx_strand_id
1 'polypeptide(L)'
;MRASKSDHTVSSMEIEDSSNGYAPLMEERSRLHNSLYRRTFDLILAPSFLLLFDIGRPQHRKDDELKQKTLSTVQMKLQQAVSDAALQKKGLTASQAQLQEECNYLTSQKKQLQTNNDILQREAETLRAGQSKQQADTSALTKERDQLKASESQLQSSNADLTKANDFLKKSYESQSQKVTEMQRTTGELERRRDELQDQNALLKHVSEQLRYNFTALLTMVKNLRFSQDISAQEKEKMRSSHDVVLEQRDQLNTSLLVLEATTRQIQDGYTAVTRERDELQAATANLTTARDLLVAQNQNLTAERDLLLTVLSKKSELWCPYGWQTHEQSCYYASTIEKTWEDSRLYCVQQGANLIMVTNSLGGEVWIGLTDNGKEGQWMWVDGTRMTTS
;
A
#
# COMPACT_ATOMS: atom_id res chain seq x y z
N MET A 1 14.87 81.17 18.87
CA MET A 1 15.85 82.18 18.40
C MET A 1 15.43 82.55 16.97
N ARG A 2 15.13 83.82 16.63
CA ARG A 2 16.04 84.81 15.99
C ARG A 2 16.93 84.21 14.88
N ALA A 3 17.00 84.74 13.65
CA ALA A 3 16.54 86.04 13.10
C ALA A 3 15.96 85.90 11.66
N SER A 4 15.02 86.75 11.19
CA SER A 4 15.22 87.98 10.36
C SER A 4 15.93 87.71 9.01
N LYS A 5 15.44 88.06 7.80
CA LYS A 5 14.36 88.94 7.25
C LYS A 5 13.79 88.25 5.96
N SER A 6 12.87 88.72 5.11
CA SER A 6 11.97 89.90 4.88
C SER A 6 10.82 89.40 3.94
N ASP A 7 9.61 89.95 3.80
CA ASP A 7 9.13 91.30 3.43
C ASP A 7 9.51 91.77 1.99
N HIS A 8 8.59 92.15 1.07
CA HIS A 8 7.12 92.35 1.15
C HIS A 8 6.34 91.84 -0.10
N THR A 9 5.01 91.79 0.00
CA THR A 9 4.02 91.66 -1.09
C THR A 9 3.65 93.02 -1.73
N VAL A 10 2.94 93.03 -2.87
CA VAL A 10 1.62 93.71 -3.09
C VAL A 10 1.22 93.84 -4.58
N SER A 11 -0.05 93.48 -4.85
CA SER A 11 -1.02 93.90 -5.89
C SER A 11 -0.65 94.28 -7.34
N SER A 12 -1.52 93.86 -8.26
CA SER A 12 -1.79 94.47 -9.57
C SER A 12 -2.49 95.83 -9.43
N MET A 13 -2.35 96.73 -10.41
CA MET A 13 -3.42 97.63 -10.86
C MET A 13 -3.18 98.07 -12.33
N GLU A 14 -4.07 98.90 -12.87
CA GLU A 14 -4.33 99.13 -14.29
C GLU A 14 -4.34 100.64 -14.63
N ILE A 15 -4.33 100.97 -15.94
CA ILE A 15 -4.93 102.19 -16.57
C ILE A 15 -4.17 103.55 -16.60
N GLU A 16 -4.37 104.24 -17.74
CA GLU A 16 -4.21 105.68 -18.12
C GLU A 16 -2.84 106.42 -18.18
N ASP A 17 -2.42 106.72 -19.43
CA ASP A 17 -2.44 108.03 -20.15
C ASP A 17 -2.08 109.38 -19.46
N SER A 18 -1.88 110.42 -20.28
CA SER A 18 -1.48 111.82 -19.97
C SER A 18 0.03 112.00 -19.68
N SER A 19 0.84 112.92 -20.23
CA SER A 19 0.74 114.16 -21.04
C SER A 19 1.41 115.34 -20.31
N ASN A 20 2.07 116.23 -21.07
CA ASN A 20 2.91 117.36 -20.65
C ASN A 20 4.22 116.99 -19.87
N GLY A 21 5.33 117.72 -20.02
CA GLY A 21 5.65 118.75 -21.01
C GLY A 21 6.40 119.95 -20.42
N TYR A 22 7.67 120.15 -20.80
CA TYR A 22 8.41 121.39 -20.54
C TYR A 22 9.33 121.78 -21.71
N ALA A 23 8.90 122.81 -22.43
CA ALA A 23 9.75 123.80 -23.08
C ALA A 23 9.92 124.99 -22.08
N PRO A 24 10.54 126.16 -22.37
CA PRO A 24 11.01 126.66 -23.68
C PRO A 24 12.34 127.47 -23.63
N LEU A 25 12.48 128.38 -24.62
CA LEU A 25 13.41 129.52 -24.81
C LEU A 25 14.49 129.27 -25.90
N MET A 26 14.31 129.86 -27.09
CA MET A 26 14.79 131.19 -27.56
C MET A 26 16.28 131.18 -27.94
N GLU A 27 16.77 131.87 -28.97
CA GLU A 27 16.20 132.87 -29.90
C GLU A 27 16.63 132.49 -31.34
N GLU A 28 15.80 132.51 -32.39
CA GLU A 28 15.22 133.64 -33.15
C GLU A 28 16.22 134.44 -34.01
N ARG A 29 15.69 135.20 -34.99
CA ARG A 29 16.34 136.05 -36.01
C ARG A 29 17.10 135.33 -37.15
N SER A 30 16.93 135.71 -38.43
CA SER A 30 16.07 136.75 -39.03
C SER A 30 15.64 136.40 -40.46
N ARG A 31 14.46 136.88 -40.85
CA ARG A 31 14.06 136.99 -42.27
C ARG A 31 14.44 138.37 -42.83
N LEU A 32 15.24 138.39 -43.89
CA LEU A 32 15.23 139.39 -44.96
C LEU A 32 15.43 138.58 -46.26
N HIS A 33 14.67 138.71 -47.34
CA HIS A 33 13.86 139.84 -47.81
C HIS A 33 14.68 141.13 -48.01
N ASN A 34 15.51 141.12 -49.05
CA ASN A 34 15.95 142.35 -49.67
C ASN A 34 16.03 142.19 -51.20
N SER A 35 14.93 142.50 -51.87
CA SER A 35 14.86 142.62 -53.32
C SER A 35 15.32 144.01 -53.74
N LEU A 36 16.59 144.15 -54.14
CA LEU A 36 17.06 145.32 -54.90
C LEU A 36 17.76 144.85 -56.17
N TYR A 37 17.17 145.08 -57.34
CA TYR A 37 17.33 146.33 -58.11
C TYR A 37 18.78 146.60 -58.56
N ARG A 38 19.14 146.02 -59.71
CA ARG A 38 19.36 146.88 -60.87
C ARG A 38 18.90 146.24 -62.18
N ARG A 39 17.71 146.65 -62.61
CA ARG A 39 17.28 146.57 -64.02
C ARG A 39 18.17 147.51 -64.86
N THR A 40 18.26 147.20 -66.16
CA THR A 40 18.47 148.13 -67.28
C THR A 40 19.58 149.20 -67.16
N PHE A 41 20.51 149.15 -68.10
CA PHE A 41 20.36 150.07 -69.24
C PHE A 41 20.81 149.38 -70.53
N ASP A 42 19.88 149.21 -71.47
CA ASP A 42 20.21 148.97 -72.86
C ASP A 42 20.88 150.22 -73.45
N LEU A 43 21.79 150.04 -74.41
CA LEU A 43 21.79 150.94 -75.56
C LEU A 43 22.35 150.25 -76.80
N ILE A 44 21.44 149.77 -77.63
CA ILE A 44 21.70 149.62 -79.06
C ILE A 44 21.85 151.03 -79.62
N LEU A 45 22.91 151.29 -80.39
CA LEU A 45 22.85 152.03 -81.67
C LEU A 45 24.25 152.20 -82.29
N ALA A 46 24.33 151.88 -83.58
CA ALA A 46 25.25 152.49 -84.54
C ALA A 46 24.50 153.67 -85.23
N PRO A 47 24.99 154.37 -86.29
CA PRO A 47 26.25 154.18 -87.00
C PRO A 47 26.95 155.49 -87.51
N SER A 48 28.05 155.29 -88.25
CA SER A 48 28.48 156.06 -89.46
C SER A 48 28.85 157.56 -89.44
N PHE A 49 29.57 157.90 -90.52
CA PHE A 49 29.90 159.24 -91.07
C PHE A 49 30.84 160.15 -90.24
N LEU A 50 31.55 161.12 -90.83
CA LEU A 50 32.40 161.22 -92.05
C LEU A 50 32.88 162.70 -92.13
N LEU A 51 33.77 163.01 -93.09
CA LEU A 51 34.27 164.36 -93.43
C LEU A 51 35.22 164.97 -92.37
N LEU A 52 36.33 165.67 -92.66
CA LEU A 52 36.99 166.31 -93.83
C LEU A 52 37.08 167.84 -93.67
N PHE A 53 38.31 168.37 -93.81
CA PHE A 53 38.69 169.77 -94.12
C PHE A 53 38.35 170.88 -93.09
N ASP A 54 38.88 172.12 -93.17
CA ASP A 54 40.25 172.61 -93.43
C ASP A 54 40.30 174.16 -93.20
N ILE A 55 41.49 174.77 -93.27
CA ILE A 55 41.79 176.20 -93.55
C ILE A 55 41.45 177.25 -92.46
N GLY A 56 42.48 178.05 -92.09
CA GLY A 56 42.36 179.28 -91.29
C GLY A 56 43.62 180.16 -91.29
N ARG A 57 43.79 180.98 -92.33
CA ARG A 57 44.85 182.04 -92.47
C ARG A 57 44.37 183.37 -91.82
N PRO A 58 45.19 184.44 -91.60
CA PRO A 58 46.41 184.80 -92.37
C PRO A 58 47.60 185.50 -91.66
N GLN A 59 48.66 185.71 -92.46
CA GLN A 59 49.60 186.86 -92.52
C GLN A 59 50.80 187.07 -91.55
N HIS A 60 51.90 187.52 -92.20
CA HIS A 60 53.10 188.24 -91.73
C HIS A 60 54.16 187.60 -90.81
N ARG A 61 55.28 187.20 -91.45
CA ARG A 61 56.69 187.57 -91.16
C ARG A 61 56.96 188.13 -89.74
N LYS A 62 57.86 187.57 -88.93
CA LYS A 62 59.28 187.32 -89.29
C LYS A 62 60.02 186.42 -88.26
N ASP A 63 61.13 185.82 -88.72
CA ASP A 63 62.31 185.32 -87.96
C ASP A 63 62.13 184.13 -86.97
N ASP A 64 63.25 183.44 -86.65
CA ASP A 64 63.33 182.04 -86.17
C ASP A 64 63.81 181.87 -84.69
N GLU A 65 64.18 180.63 -84.30
CA GLU A 65 64.79 180.23 -83.01
C GLU A 65 63.92 180.18 -81.73
N LEU A 66 62.86 179.33 -81.71
CA LEU A 66 62.33 178.84 -80.42
C LEU A 66 61.69 177.44 -80.41
N LYS A 67 61.23 176.91 -81.57
CA LYS A 67 60.31 175.76 -81.62
C LYS A 67 60.92 174.37 -81.35
N GLN A 68 62.26 174.24 -81.30
CA GLN A 68 62.91 172.92 -81.27
C GLN A 68 63.06 172.32 -79.85
N LYS A 69 62.94 173.12 -78.79
CA LYS A 69 63.23 172.70 -77.39
C LYS A 69 62.04 172.01 -76.69
N THR A 70 60.81 172.33 -77.08
CA THR A 70 59.58 171.79 -76.47
C THR A 70 59.27 170.37 -76.95
N LEU A 71 59.52 170.07 -78.23
CA LEU A 71 59.19 168.77 -78.83
C LEU A 71 59.98 167.61 -78.20
N SER A 72 61.29 167.79 -78.00
CA SER A 72 62.16 166.80 -77.35
C SER A 72 61.74 166.50 -75.91
N THR A 73 61.28 167.52 -75.17
CA THR A 73 60.79 167.37 -73.79
C THR A 73 59.52 166.51 -73.73
N VAL A 74 58.61 166.67 -74.70
CA VAL A 74 57.39 165.85 -74.80
C VAL A 74 57.73 164.42 -75.23
N GLN A 75 58.61 164.23 -76.22
CA GLN A 75 59.08 162.90 -76.61
C GLN A 75 59.72 162.16 -75.43
N MET A 76 60.61 162.80 -74.67
CA MET A 76 61.29 162.16 -73.54
C MET A 76 60.31 161.73 -72.43
N LYS A 77 59.29 162.55 -72.11
CA LYS A 77 58.23 162.17 -71.16
C LYS A 77 57.35 161.03 -71.67
N LEU A 78 57.04 161.01 -72.96
CA LEU A 78 56.27 159.91 -73.58
C LEU A 78 57.08 158.61 -73.57
N GLN A 79 58.38 158.67 -73.89
CA GLN A 79 59.32 157.55 -73.83
C GLN A 79 59.37 156.95 -72.41
N GLN A 80 59.44 157.80 -71.39
CA GLN A 80 59.43 157.39 -69.98
C GLN A 80 58.09 156.73 -69.59
N ALA A 81 56.95 157.36 -69.91
CA ALA A 81 55.63 156.79 -69.60
C ALA A 81 55.39 155.44 -70.30
N VAL A 82 55.90 155.26 -71.52
CA VAL A 82 55.88 153.97 -72.22
C VAL A 82 56.79 152.93 -71.54
N SER A 83 57.95 153.35 -71.01
CA SER A 83 58.84 152.48 -70.23
C SER A 83 58.17 152.03 -68.91
N ASP A 84 57.59 152.96 -68.16
CA ASP A 84 56.92 152.68 -66.89
C ASP A 84 55.67 151.81 -67.08
N ALA A 85 54.87 152.07 -68.11
CA ALA A 85 53.73 151.25 -68.48
C ALA A 85 54.16 149.84 -68.97
N ALA A 86 55.29 149.72 -69.67
CA ALA A 86 55.85 148.43 -70.03
C ALA A 86 56.37 147.66 -68.80
N LEU A 87 56.94 148.35 -67.81
CA LEU A 87 57.38 147.77 -66.54
C LEU A 87 56.18 147.29 -65.70
N GLN A 88 55.13 148.11 -65.55
CA GLN A 88 53.87 147.69 -64.92
C GLN A 88 53.24 146.51 -65.64
N LYS A 89 53.17 146.55 -66.98
CA LYS A 89 52.67 145.42 -67.78
C LYS A 89 53.48 144.15 -67.50
N LYS A 90 54.81 144.24 -67.43
CA LYS A 90 55.70 143.11 -67.12
C LYS A 90 55.44 142.55 -65.72
N GLY A 91 55.28 143.42 -64.71
CA GLY A 91 54.92 143.01 -63.35
C GLY A 91 53.54 142.36 -63.26
N LEU A 92 52.54 142.92 -63.96
CA LEU A 92 51.20 142.33 -64.06
C LEU A 92 51.22 140.97 -64.76
N THR A 93 51.98 140.79 -65.85
CA THR A 93 52.13 139.48 -66.49
C THR A 93 52.87 138.46 -65.63
N ALA A 94 53.82 138.89 -64.79
CA ALA A 94 54.50 138.00 -63.85
C ALA A 94 53.54 137.55 -62.72
N SER A 95 52.78 138.49 -62.14
CA SER A 95 51.75 138.19 -61.15
C SER A 95 50.65 137.27 -61.73
N GLN A 96 50.20 137.54 -62.96
CA GLN A 96 49.25 136.68 -63.69
C GLN A 96 49.82 135.27 -63.91
N ALA A 97 51.10 135.12 -64.26
CA ALA A 97 51.72 133.81 -64.43
C ALA A 97 51.83 133.06 -63.09
N GLN A 98 52.20 133.74 -62.00
CA GLN A 98 52.27 133.15 -60.66
C GLN A 98 50.88 132.72 -60.15
N LEU A 99 49.86 133.56 -60.32
CA LEU A 99 48.46 133.20 -60.01
C LEU A 99 47.94 132.05 -60.89
N GLN A 100 48.39 131.95 -62.14
CA GLN A 100 48.04 130.81 -63.00
C GLN A 100 48.71 129.52 -62.53
N GLU A 101 49.98 129.57 -62.09
CA GLU A 101 50.70 128.43 -61.53
C GLU A 101 50.10 127.96 -60.20
N GLU A 102 49.73 128.90 -59.31
CA GLU A 102 49.02 128.61 -58.07
C GLU A 102 47.61 128.03 -58.34
N CYS A 103 46.85 128.59 -59.30
CA CYS A 103 45.58 128.01 -59.75
C CYS A 103 45.75 126.58 -60.30
N ASN A 104 46.82 126.32 -61.07
CA ASN A 104 47.11 125.00 -61.61
C ASN A 104 47.45 124.00 -60.47
N TYR A 105 48.26 124.42 -59.50
CA TYR A 105 48.62 123.62 -58.32
C TYR A 105 47.39 123.30 -57.45
N LEU A 106 46.57 124.31 -57.12
CA LEU A 106 45.34 124.13 -56.35
C LEU A 106 44.31 123.27 -57.10
N THR A 107 44.25 123.34 -58.43
CA THR A 107 43.42 122.46 -59.26
C THR A 107 43.92 121.01 -59.21
N SER A 108 45.24 120.80 -59.22
CA SER A 108 45.84 119.47 -59.05
C SER A 108 45.55 118.89 -57.66
N GLN A 109 45.78 119.66 -56.60
CA GLN A 109 45.47 119.29 -55.21
C GLN A 109 43.99 118.97 -55.02
N LYS A 110 43.08 119.79 -55.58
CA LYS A 110 41.64 119.51 -55.56
C LYS A 110 41.31 118.19 -56.24
N LYS A 111 41.91 117.90 -57.40
CA LYS A 111 41.70 116.62 -58.11
C LYS A 111 42.24 115.43 -57.32
N GLN A 112 43.38 115.57 -56.64
CA GLN A 112 43.93 114.55 -55.75
C GLN A 112 43.02 114.31 -54.53
N LEU A 113 42.53 115.37 -53.88
CA LEU A 113 41.60 115.27 -52.76
C LEU A 113 40.26 114.65 -53.16
N GLN A 114 39.73 114.97 -54.35
CA GLN A 114 38.55 114.28 -54.90
C GLN A 114 38.84 112.79 -55.11
N THR A 115 39.97 112.44 -55.74
CA THR A 115 40.37 111.03 -55.96
C THR A 115 40.49 110.26 -54.64
N ASN A 116 41.07 110.88 -53.60
CA ASN A 116 41.17 110.28 -52.27
C ASN A 116 39.81 110.12 -51.59
N ASN A 117 38.91 111.10 -51.73
CA ASN A 117 37.54 111.01 -51.21
C ASN A 117 36.74 109.90 -51.91
N ASP A 118 36.90 109.76 -53.24
CA ASP A 118 36.29 108.71 -54.03
C ASP A 118 36.84 107.32 -53.68
N ILE A 119 38.07 107.21 -53.16
CA ILE A 119 38.64 105.97 -52.59
C ILE A 119 38.02 105.70 -51.21
N LEU A 120 38.12 106.66 -50.28
CA LEU A 120 37.61 106.52 -48.91
C LEU A 120 36.11 106.21 -48.86
N GLN A 121 35.32 106.77 -49.79
CA GLN A 121 33.90 106.44 -49.90
C GLN A 121 33.67 104.99 -50.33
N ARG A 122 34.43 104.47 -51.32
CA ARG A 122 34.36 103.05 -51.72
C ARG A 122 34.84 102.10 -50.62
N GLU A 123 35.85 102.50 -49.85
CA GLU A 123 36.30 101.75 -48.67
C GLU A 123 35.21 101.73 -47.57
N ALA A 124 34.56 102.87 -47.29
CA ALA A 124 33.44 102.95 -46.35
C ALA A 124 32.21 102.15 -46.81
N GLU A 125 31.90 102.13 -48.12
CA GLU A 125 30.86 101.29 -48.71
C GLU A 125 31.21 99.79 -48.60
N THR A 126 32.46 99.43 -48.84
CA THR A 126 32.97 98.05 -48.67
C THR A 126 32.89 97.59 -47.22
N LEU A 127 33.27 98.46 -46.27
CA LEU A 127 33.18 98.18 -44.83
C LEU A 127 31.72 98.04 -44.36
N ARG A 128 30.80 98.89 -44.85
CA ARG A 128 29.35 98.74 -44.60
C ARG A 128 28.79 97.44 -45.15
N ALA A 129 29.22 97.03 -46.35
CA ALA A 129 28.82 95.74 -46.93
C ALA A 129 29.35 94.56 -46.10
N GLY A 130 30.60 94.63 -45.64
CA GLY A 130 31.20 93.64 -44.73
C GLY A 130 30.47 93.56 -43.39
N GLN A 131 30.17 94.69 -42.76
CA GLN A 131 29.40 94.76 -41.51
C GLN A 131 27.99 94.19 -41.67
N SER A 132 27.29 94.56 -42.75
CA SER A 132 25.95 94.04 -43.08
C SER A 132 25.97 92.52 -43.26
N LYS A 133 26.97 91.99 -43.98
CA LYS A 133 27.17 90.53 -44.11
C LYS A 133 27.43 89.87 -42.75
N GLN A 134 28.35 90.40 -41.95
CA GLN A 134 28.64 89.86 -40.62
C GLN A 134 27.41 89.88 -39.69
N GLN A 135 26.54 90.88 -39.83
CA GLN A 135 25.26 90.97 -39.11
C GLN A 135 24.23 89.95 -39.59
N ALA A 136 24.23 89.60 -40.88
CA ALA A 136 23.45 88.49 -41.43
C ALA A 136 23.98 87.12 -40.96
N ASP A 137 25.30 86.91 -41.04
CA ASP A 137 25.97 85.66 -40.64
C ASP A 137 25.78 85.37 -39.14
N THR A 138 25.92 86.39 -38.27
CA THR A 138 25.64 86.25 -36.82
C THR A 138 24.15 86.05 -36.49
N SER A 139 23.25 86.55 -37.34
CA SER A 139 21.81 86.26 -37.24
C SER A 139 21.48 84.83 -37.67
N ALA A 140 22.15 84.30 -38.68
CA ALA A 140 22.00 82.91 -39.14
C ALA A 140 22.52 81.91 -38.09
N LEU A 141 23.77 82.07 -37.62
CA LEU A 141 24.37 81.27 -36.55
C LEU A 141 23.57 81.32 -35.24
N THR A 142 22.83 82.41 -35.00
CA THR A 142 21.92 82.50 -33.85
C THR A 142 20.69 81.60 -34.01
N LYS A 143 20.07 81.58 -35.20
CA LYS A 143 18.96 80.66 -35.49
C LYS A 143 19.38 79.20 -35.39
N GLU A 144 20.57 78.84 -35.90
CA GLU A 144 21.11 77.48 -35.79
C GLU A 144 21.36 77.09 -34.32
N ARG A 145 21.97 77.98 -33.52
CA ARG A 145 22.19 77.77 -32.08
C ARG A 145 20.88 77.49 -31.34
N ASP A 146 19.83 78.25 -31.63
CA ASP A 146 18.56 78.13 -30.92
C ASP A 146 17.73 76.92 -31.42
N GLN A 147 17.88 76.52 -32.68
CA GLN A 147 17.41 75.21 -33.17
C GLN A 147 18.13 74.03 -32.50
N LEU A 148 19.46 74.11 -32.33
CA LEU A 148 20.24 73.09 -31.64
C LEU A 148 19.83 72.95 -30.16
N LYS A 149 19.59 74.06 -29.44
CA LYS A 149 19.04 74.04 -28.07
C LYS A 149 17.64 73.40 -28.00
N ALA A 150 16.78 73.65 -28.98
CA ALA A 150 15.46 73.02 -29.04
C ALA A 150 15.58 71.50 -29.23
N SER A 151 16.48 71.06 -30.12
CA SER A 151 16.78 69.64 -30.32
C SER A 151 17.40 69.00 -29.07
N GLU A 152 18.34 69.67 -28.40
CA GLU A 152 18.92 69.23 -27.14
C GLU A 152 17.85 69.04 -26.05
N SER A 153 16.95 70.03 -25.90
CA SER A 153 15.84 69.97 -24.94
C SER A 153 14.90 68.79 -25.23
N GLN A 154 14.62 68.52 -26.50
CA GLN A 154 13.80 67.38 -26.93
C GLN A 154 14.49 66.04 -26.66
N LEU A 155 15.80 65.94 -26.90
CA LEU A 155 16.61 64.76 -26.58
C LEU A 155 16.70 64.52 -25.07
N GLN A 156 16.84 65.57 -24.25
CA GLN A 156 16.81 65.47 -22.79
C GLN A 156 15.46 64.93 -22.28
N SER A 157 14.33 65.41 -22.83
CA SER A 157 13.01 64.86 -22.50
C SER A 157 12.87 63.39 -22.91
N SER A 158 13.27 63.05 -24.14
CA SER A 158 13.20 61.67 -24.64
C SER A 158 14.05 60.71 -23.81
N ASN A 159 15.24 61.12 -23.39
CA ASN A 159 16.11 60.34 -22.51
C ASN A 159 15.51 60.17 -21.10
N ALA A 160 14.85 61.20 -20.56
CA ALA A 160 14.13 61.10 -19.29
C ALA A 160 12.95 60.11 -19.36
N ASP A 161 12.21 60.08 -20.48
CA ASP A 161 11.11 59.14 -20.68
C ASP A 161 11.58 57.70 -20.93
N LEU A 162 12.67 57.52 -21.69
CA LEU A 162 13.36 56.23 -21.83
C LEU A 162 13.87 55.70 -20.48
N THR A 163 14.37 56.59 -19.61
CA THR A 163 14.82 56.21 -18.25
C THR A 163 13.64 55.68 -17.42
N LYS A 164 12.49 56.39 -17.41
CA LYS A 164 11.26 55.93 -16.73
C LYS A 164 10.78 54.57 -17.27
N ALA A 165 10.82 54.38 -18.59
CA ALA A 165 10.43 53.13 -19.24
C ALA A 165 11.36 51.97 -18.85
N ASN A 166 12.67 52.20 -18.79
CA ASN A 166 13.65 51.23 -18.35
C ASN A 166 13.47 50.84 -16.87
N ASP A 167 13.25 51.81 -15.98
CA ASP A 167 12.96 51.56 -14.56
C ASP A 167 11.66 50.76 -14.36
N PHE A 168 10.64 51.00 -15.18
CA PHE A 168 9.41 50.21 -15.18
C PHE A 168 9.64 48.77 -15.65
N LEU A 169 10.37 48.59 -16.77
CA LEU A 169 10.72 47.27 -17.30
C LEU A 169 11.57 46.48 -16.31
N LYS A 170 12.52 47.12 -15.63
CA LYS A 170 13.35 46.51 -14.57
C LYS A 170 12.49 46.00 -13.42
N LYS A 171 11.59 46.82 -12.87
CA LYS A 171 10.65 46.40 -11.79
C LYS A 171 9.72 45.27 -12.23
N SER A 172 9.28 45.30 -13.49
CA SER A 172 8.48 44.21 -14.09
C SER A 172 9.28 42.90 -14.15
N TYR A 173 10.53 42.95 -14.64
CA TYR A 173 11.44 41.81 -14.68
C TYR A 173 11.74 41.24 -13.28
N GLU A 174 12.02 42.10 -12.30
CA GLU A 174 12.23 41.72 -10.89
C GLU A 174 11.00 40.99 -10.32
N SER A 175 9.79 41.50 -10.58
CA SER A 175 8.53 40.85 -10.15
C SER A 175 8.30 39.48 -10.85
N GLN A 176 8.65 39.34 -12.13
CA GLN A 176 8.55 38.05 -12.82
C GLN A 176 9.61 37.05 -12.35
N SER A 177 10.84 37.52 -12.05
CA SER A 177 11.91 36.70 -11.46
C SER A 177 11.50 36.13 -10.09
N GLN A 178 10.88 36.94 -9.24
CA GLN A 178 10.30 36.49 -7.96
C GLN A 178 9.23 35.41 -8.17
N LYS A 179 8.31 35.58 -9.14
CA LYS A 179 7.29 34.58 -9.46
C LYS A 179 7.88 33.26 -9.98
N VAL A 180 8.95 33.31 -10.78
CA VAL A 180 9.68 32.11 -11.23
C VAL A 180 10.32 31.38 -10.05
N THR A 181 10.93 32.12 -9.11
CA THR A 181 11.53 31.53 -7.90
C THR A 181 10.49 30.86 -7.01
N GLU A 182 9.33 31.49 -6.81
CA GLU A 182 8.22 30.92 -6.05
C GLU A 182 7.57 29.71 -6.75
N MET A 183 7.51 29.72 -8.08
CA MET A 183 7.08 28.57 -8.88
C MET A 183 8.06 27.40 -8.73
N GLN A 184 9.37 27.65 -8.82
CA GLN A 184 10.40 26.62 -8.58
C GLN A 184 10.31 26.04 -7.16
N ARG A 185 10.09 26.89 -6.15
CA ARG A 185 9.90 26.46 -4.75
C ARG A 185 8.67 25.54 -4.59
N THR A 186 7.56 25.87 -5.25
CA THR A 186 6.32 25.07 -5.20
C THR A 186 6.41 23.79 -6.03
N THR A 187 7.11 23.79 -7.17
CA THR A 187 7.43 22.57 -7.93
C THR A 187 8.24 21.58 -7.07
N GLY A 188 9.32 22.04 -6.44
CA GLY A 188 10.16 21.17 -5.59
C GLY A 188 9.44 20.63 -4.35
N GLU A 189 8.37 21.28 -3.89
CA GLU A 189 7.52 20.80 -2.81
C GLU A 189 6.49 19.77 -3.29
N LEU A 190 5.94 19.94 -4.49
CA LEU A 190 5.10 18.94 -5.14
C LEU A 190 5.90 17.68 -5.53
N GLU A 191 7.21 17.82 -5.76
CA GLU A 191 8.15 16.72 -5.94
C GLU A 191 8.31 15.89 -4.66
N ARG A 192 8.69 16.50 -3.52
CA ARG A 192 8.77 15.77 -2.24
C ARG A 192 7.48 15.03 -1.91
N ARG A 193 6.34 15.70 -2.02
CA ARG A 193 5.02 15.11 -1.73
C ARG A 193 4.62 14.00 -2.72
N ARG A 194 5.12 14.01 -3.95
CA ARG A 194 4.94 12.91 -4.92
C ARG A 194 5.74 11.69 -4.46
N ASP A 195 6.98 11.91 -4.07
CA ASP A 195 7.92 10.84 -3.72
C ASP A 195 7.51 10.19 -2.37
N GLU A 196 7.11 10.99 -1.37
CA GLU A 196 6.47 10.52 -0.12
C GLU A 196 5.24 9.63 -0.38
N LEU A 197 4.39 10.00 -1.34
CA LEU A 197 3.21 9.21 -1.71
C LEU A 197 3.58 7.93 -2.49
N GLN A 198 4.71 7.90 -3.20
CA GLN A 198 5.22 6.68 -3.81
C GLN A 198 5.73 5.69 -2.75
N ASP A 199 6.48 6.16 -1.75
CA ASP A 199 6.95 5.33 -0.64
C ASP A 199 5.78 4.76 0.19
N GLN A 200 4.77 5.58 0.50
CA GLN A 200 3.56 5.11 1.18
C GLN A 200 2.79 4.06 0.37
N ASN A 201 2.72 4.22 -0.96
CA ASN A 201 2.06 3.25 -1.84
C ASN A 201 2.87 1.93 -1.95
N ALA A 202 4.20 2.00 -1.99
CA ALA A 202 5.07 0.83 -1.93
C ALA A 202 4.90 0.04 -0.62
N LEU A 203 4.80 0.75 0.52
CA LEU A 203 4.53 0.14 1.83
C LEU A 203 3.14 -0.51 1.87
N LEU A 204 2.10 0.17 1.40
CA LEU A 204 0.73 -0.38 1.31
C LEU A 204 0.66 -1.63 0.43
N LYS A 205 1.38 -1.64 -0.69
CA LYS A 205 1.49 -2.81 -1.57
C LYS A 205 2.13 -3.99 -0.84
N HIS A 206 3.25 -3.78 -0.13
CA HIS A 206 3.88 -4.85 0.66
C HIS A 206 2.94 -5.39 1.76
N VAL A 207 2.23 -4.53 2.49
CA VAL A 207 1.26 -4.96 3.52
C VAL A 207 0.10 -5.77 2.89
N SER A 208 -0.38 -5.37 1.71
CA SER A 208 -1.40 -6.12 0.96
C SER A 208 -0.92 -7.51 0.54
N GLU A 209 0.33 -7.62 0.07
CA GLU A 209 0.95 -8.90 -0.31
C GLU A 209 1.16 -9.83 0.90
N GLN A 210 1.57 -9.29 2.05
CA GLN A 210 1.67 -10.03 3.33
C GLN A 210 0.29 -10.51 3.81
N LEU A 211 -0.74 -9.65 3.76
CA LEU A 211 -2.10 -10.03 4.14
C LEU A 211 -2.66 -11.13 3.24
N ARG A 212 -2.37 -11.07 1.93
CA ARG A 212 -2.73 -12.12 0.95
C ARG A 212 -2.05 -13.46 1.26
N TYR A 213 -0.78 -13.43 1.66
CA TYR A 213 -0.06 -14.63 2.10
C TYR A 213 -0.70 -15.25 3.35
N ASN A 214 -0.91 -14.44 4.39
CA ASN A 214 -1.52 -14.87 5.65
C ASN A 214 -2.94 -15.45 5.46
N PHE A 215 -3.76 -14.83 4.61
CA PHE A 215 -5.09 -15.35 4.25
C PHE A 215 -5.01 -16.68 3.50
N THR A 216 -4.01 -16.86 2.62
CA THR A 216 -3.79 -18.13 1.90
C THR A 216 -3.34 -19.25 2.84
N ALA A 217 -2.51 -18.94 3.85
CA ALA A 217 -2.13 -19.87 4.90
C ALA A 217 -3.34 -20.27 5.76
N LEU A 218 -4.18 -19.30 6.17
CA LEU A 218 -5.41 -19.55 6.92
C LEU A 218 -6.38 -20.48 6.17
N LEU A 219 -6.59 -20.24 4.86
CA LEU A 219 -7.41 -21.11 4.02
C LEU A 219 -6.89 -22.55 3.96
N THR A 220 -5.57 -22.75 3.96
CA THR A 220 -4.95 -24.08 4.03
C THR A 220 -5.18 -24.73 5.39
N MET A 221 -5.05 -23.97 6.49
CA MET A 221 -5.34 -24.48 7.84
C MET A 221 -6.80 -24.90 7.99
N VAL A 222 -7.75 -24.12 7.46
CA VAL A 222 -9.19 -24.46 7.47
C VAL A 222 -9.50 -25.72 6.66
N LYS A 223 -8.83 -25.92 5.51
CA LYS A 223 -8.95 -27.18 4.73
C LYS A 223 -8.44 -28.38 5.52
N ASN A 224 -7.29 -28.27 6.18
CA ASN A 224 -6.70 -29.34 6.98
C ASN A 224 -7.59 -29.69 8.19
N LEU A 225 -8.18 -28.68 8.85
CA LEU A 225 -9.13 -28.88 9.94
C LEU A 225 -10.40 -29.59 9.48
N ARG A 226 -10.97 -29.23 8.32
CA ARG A 226 -12.11 -29.96 7.74
C ARG A 226 -11.76 -31.42 7.44
N PHE A 227 -10.62 -31.68 6.81
CA PHE A 227 -10.19 -33.06 6.52
C PHE A 227 -10.02 -33.90 7.80
N SER A 228 -9.47 -33.30 8.88
CA SER A 228 -9.38 -33.95 10.19
C SER A 228 -10.76 -34.18 10.84
N GLN A 229 -11.73 -33.30 10.60
CA GLN A 229 -13.11 -33.45 11.07
C GLN A 229 -13.82 -34.60 10.33
N ASP A 230 -13.62 -34.71 9.02
CA ASP A 230 -14.19 -35.77 8.18
C ASP A 230 -13.66 -37.15 8.60
N ILE A 231 -12.35 -37.28 8.86
CA ILE A 231 -11.75 -38.50 9.44
C ILE A 231 -12.36 -38.84 10.79
N SER A 232 -12.44 -37.88 11.71
CA SER A 232 -12.99 -38.11 13.05
C SER A 232 -14.47 -38.53 13.02
N ALA A 233 -15.24 -38.04 12.04
CA ALA A 233 -16.61 -38.47 11.80
C ALA A 233 -16.67 -39.93 11.29
N GLN A 234 -15.76 -40.32 10.39
CA GLN A 234 -15.66 -41.70 9.88
C GLN A 234 -15.24 -42.69 11.00
N GLU A 235 -14.28 -42.32 11.84
CA GLU A 235 -13.87 -43.11 13.01
C GLU A 235 -15.02 -43.28 14.00
N LYS A 236 -15.76 -42.20 14.29
CA LYS A 236 -16.93 -42.23 15.18
C LYS A 236 -18.00 -43.20 14.67
N GLU A 237 -18.32 -43.20 13.38
CA GLU A 237 -19.34 -44.10 12.83
C GLU A 237 -18.84 -45.56 12.78
N LYS A 238 -17.55 -45.80 12.54
CA LYS A 238 -16.94 -47.14 12.67
C LYS A 238 -17.02 -47.66 14.12
N MET A 239 -16.73 -46.80 15.10
CA MET A 239 -16.85 -47.14 16.52
C MET A 239 -18.31 -47.42 16.92
N ARG A 240 -19.27 -46.67 16.36
CA ARG A 240 -20.70 -46.91 16.54
C ARG A 240 -21.13 -48.27 15.99
N SER A 241 -20.78 -48.58 14.74
CA SER A 241 -21.07 -49.89 14.14
C SER A 241 -20.46 -51.04 14.96
N SER A 242 -19.23 -50.87 15.48
CA SER A 242 -18.61 -51.87 16.35
C SER A 242 -19.30 -52.00 17.72
N HIS A 243 -19.84 -50.91 18.27
CA HIS A 243 -20.62 -50.93 19.50
C HIS A 243 -21.96 -51.64 19.30
N ASP A 244 -22.64 -51.40 18.19
CA ASP A 244 -23.95 -51.98 17.91
C ASP A 244 -23.85 -53.51 17.69
N VAL A 245 -22.75 -54.01 17.11
CA VAL A 245 -22.42 -55.45 17.08
C VAL A 245 -22.19 -56.03 18.48
N VAL A 246 -21.56 -55.29 19.39
CA VAL A 246 -21.36 -55.74 20.79
C VAL A 246 -22.68 -55.75 21.57
N LEU A 247 -23.62 -54.85 21.28
CA LEU A 247 -24.98 -54.93 21.81
C LEU A 247 -25.69 -56.19 21.34
N GLU A 248 -25.59 -56.54 20.05
CA GLU A 248 -26.18 -57.76 19.52
C GLU A 248 -25.59 -59.02 20.18
N GLN A 249 -24.27 -59.10 20.32
CA GLN A 249 -23.59 -60.20 21.01
C GLN A 249 -24.01 -60.31 22.48
N ARG A 250 -24.16 -59.18 23.19
CA ARG A 250 -24.69 -59.15 24.57
C ARG A 250 -26.11 -59.74 24.62
N ASP A 251 -26.97 -59.41 23.66
CA ASP A 251 -28.37 -59.84 23.69
C ASP A 251 -28.54 -61.31 23.24
N GLN A 252 -27.67 -61.81 22.36
CA GLN A 252 -27.51 -63.24 22.10
C GLN A 252 -27.03 -64.00 23.35
N LEU A 253 -26.07 -63.45 24.10
CA LEU A 253 -25.59 -64.02 25.37
C LEU A 253 -26.68 -64.03 26.46
N ASN A 254 -27.42 -62.93 26.62
CA ASN A 254 -28.56 -62.83 27.54
C ASN A 254 -29.64 -63.88 27.21
N THR A 255 -29.96 -64.05 25.92
CA THR A 255 -30.90 -65.08 25.45
C THR A 255 -30.41 -66.49 25.77
N SER A 256 -29.11 -66.75 25.57
CA SER A 256 -28.47 -68.03 25.89
C SER A 256 -28.49 -68.33 27.40
N LEU A 257 -28.29 -67.30 28.23
CA LEU A 257 -28.35 -67.40 29.68
C LEU A 257 -29.77 -67.71 30.19
N LEU A 258 -30.80 -67.10 29.62
CA LEU A 258 -32.21 -67.42 29.94
C LEU A 258 -32.56 -68.89 29.62
N VAL A 259 -32.03 -69.43 28.51
CA VAL A 259 -32.19 -70.85 28.17
C VAL A 259 -31.44 -71.73 29.17
N LEU A 260 -30.22 -71.36 29.57
CA LEU A 260 -29.44 -72.12 30.56
C LEU A 260 -30.08 -72.10 31.96
N GLU A 261 -30.69 -70.99 32.37
CA GLU A 261 -31.49 -70.94 33.60
C GLU A 261 -32.71 -71.87 33.52
N ALA A 262 -33.41 -71.90 32.38
CA ALA A 262 -34.58 -72.75 32.18
C ALA A 262 -34.22 -74.25 32.22
N THR A 263 -33.14 -74.66 31.56
CA THR A 263 -32.66 -76.06 31.63
C THR A 263 -32.11 -76.41 33.00
N THR A 264 -31.46 -75.48 33.71
CA THR A 264 -31.03 -75.67 35.11
C THR A 264 -32.23 -75.94 36.02
N ARG A 265 -33.33 -75.19 35.88
CA ARG A 265 -34.58 -75.44 36.62
C ARG A 265 -35.17 -76.81 36.28
N GLN A 266 -35.27 -77.15 34.99
CA GLN A 266 -35.78 -78.46 34.54
C GLN A 266 -34.95 -79.64 35.08
N ILE A 267 -33.62 -79.52 35.13
CA ILE A 267 -32.72 -80.53 35.71
C ILE A 267 -32.92 -80.61 37.23
N GLN A 268 -33.07 -79.48 37.92
CA GLN A 268 -33.33 -79.43 39.36
C GLN A 268 -34.68 -80.11 39.70
N ASP A 269 -35.74 -79.79 38.95
CA ASP A 269 -37.07 -80.41 39.12
C ASP A 269 -36.98 -81.93 38.92
N GLY A 270 -36.36 -82.40 37.83
CA GLY A 270 -36.12 -83.82 37.56
C GLY A 270 -35.29 -84.51 38.64
N TYR A 271 -34.25 -83.85 39.16
CA TYR A 271 -33.46 -84.37 40.28
C TYR A 271 -34.29 -84.52 41.56
N THR A 272 -35.19 -83.58 41.88
CA THR A 272 -36.09 -83.72 43.04
C THR A 272 -37.09 -84.86 42.86
N ALA A 273 -37.59 -85.10 41.64
CA ALA A 273 -38.46 -86.24 41.33
C ALA A 273 -37.72 -87.59 41.52
N VAL A 274 -36.54 -87.76 40.94
CA VAL A 274 -35.73 -88.99 41.11
C VAL A 274 -35.28 -89.19 42.57
N THR A 275 -34.99 -88.10 43.28
CA THR A 275 -34.70 -88.15 44.73
C THR A 275 -35.90 -88.68 45.51
N ARG A 276 -37.12 -88.25 45.18
CA ARG A 276 -38.36 -88.75 45.78
C ARG A 276 -38.60 -90.23 45.46
N GLU A 277 -38.48 -90.63 44.19
CA GLU A 277 -38.65 -92.04 43.78
C GLU A 277 -37.66 -92.96 44.50
N ARG A 278 -36.40 -92.54 44.65
CA ARG A 278 -35.39 -93.23 45.47
C ARG A 278 -35.85 -93.42 46.90
N ASP A 279 -36.39 -92.39 47.53
CA ASP A 279 -36.76 -92.42 48.95
C ASP A 279 -38.02 -93.29 49.18
N GLU A 280 -38.99 -93.25 48.25
CA GLU A 280 -40.14 -94.16 48.23
C GLU A 280 -39.71 -95.62 48.01
N LEU A 281 -38.75 -95.89 47.11
CA LEU A 281 -38.18 -97.21 46.90
C LEU A 281 -37.33 -97.71 48.09
N GLN A 282 -36.61 -96.83 48.78
CA GLN A 282 -35.88 -97.18 50.00
C GLN A 282 -36.85 -97.58 51.13
N ALA A 283 -37.93 -96.83 51.33
CA ALA A 283 -38.99 -97.18 52.28
C ALA A 283 -39.66 -98.52 51.93
N ALA A 284 -40.00 -98.76 50.66
CA ALA A 284 -40.53 -100.03 50.20
C ALA A 284 -39.54 -101.20 50.44
N THR A 285 -38.25 -100.97 50.19
CA THR A 285 -37.19 -101.97 50.41
C THR A 285 -37.03 -102.29 51.90
N ALA A 286 -37.10 -101.29 52.79
CA ALA A 286 -37.06 -101.50 54.24
C ALA A 286 -38.27 -102.32 54.74
N ASN A 287 -39.47 -102.05 54.22
CA ASN A 287 -40.68 -102.82 54.52
C ASN A 287 -40.55 -104.28 54.06
N LEU A 288 -40.07 -104.52 52.83
CA LEU A 288 -39.84 -105.87 52.30
C LEU A 288 -38.74 -106.62 53.07
N THR A 289 -37.69 -105.92 53.50
CA THR A 289 -36.61 -106.46 54.36
C THR A 289 -37.18 -106.92 55.70
N THR A 290 -38.03 -106.10 56.33
CA THR A 290 -38.69 -106.43 57.61
C THR A 290 -39.63 -107.63 57.46
N ALA A 291 -40.40 -107.69 56.37
CA ALA A 291 -41.30 -108.80 56.08
C ALA A 291 -40.54 -110.12 55.81
N ARG A 292 -39.42 -110.04 55.08
CA ARG A 292 -38.49 -111.18 54.89
C ARG A 292 -38.01 -111.72 56.23
N ASP A 293 -37.54 -110.85 57.12
CA ASP A 293 -36.94 -111.29 58.39
C ASP A 293 -37.96 -111.92 59.34
N LEU A 294 -39.20 -111.42 59.35
CA LEU A 294 -40.32 -112.09 60.03
C LEU A 294 -40.59 -113.49 59.46
N LEU A 295 -40.61 -113.65 58.13
CA LEU A 295 -40.81 -114.95 57.47
C LEU A 295 -39.64 -115.91 57.72
N VAL A 296 -38.39 -115.41 57.77
CA VAL A 296 -37.20 -116.22 58.10
C VAL A 296 -37.30 -116.73 59.54
N ALA A 297 -37.66 -115.87 60.50
CA ALA A 297 -37.86 -116.27 61.90
C ALA A 297 -38.98 -117.32 62.05
N GLN A 298 -40.10 -117.17 61.32
CA GLN A 298 -41.17 -118.17 61.29
C GLN A 298 -40.71 -119.52 60.73
N ASN A 299 -39.95 -119.52 59.63
CA ASN A 299 -39.40 -120.74 59.04
C ASN A 299 -38.36 -121.42 59.95
N GLN A 300 -37.55 -120.64 60.68
CA GLN A 300 -36.63 -121.17 61.69
C GLN A 300 -37.39 -121.86 62.84
N ASN A 301 -38.48 -121.27 63.33
CA ASN A 301 -39.31 -121.89 64.37
C ASN A 301 -39.95 -123.21 63.87
N LEU A 302 -40.55 -123.22 62.68
CA LEU A 302 -41.11 -124.43 62.07
C LEU A 302 -40.05 -125.53 61.83
N THR A 303 -38.80 -125.14 61.55
CA THR A 303 -37.68 -126.09 61.41
C THR A 303 -37.30 -126.69 62.77
N ALA A 304 -37.28 -125.89 63.84
CA ALA A 304 -37.02 -126.39 65.19
C ALA A 304 -38.14 -127.33 65.69
N GLU A 305 -39.40 -127.02 65.40
CA GLU A 305 -40.55 -127.89 65.69
C GLU A 305 -40.44 -129.24 64.97
N ARG A 306 -40.06 -129.24 63.67
CA ARG A 306 -39.77 -130.47 62.90
C ARG A 306 -38.70 -131.33 63.57
N ASP A 307 -37.59 -130.72 63.99
CA ASP A 307 -36.44 -131.47 64.51
C ASP A 307 -36.69 -132.03 65.92
N LEU A 308 -37.50 -131.33 66.73
CA LEU A 308 -38.04 -131.86 67.97
C LEU A 308 -38.93 -133.09 67.73
N LEU A 309 -39.83 -133.05 66.75
CA LEU A 309 -40.73 -134.16 66.41
C LEU A 309 -39.95 -135.40 65.91
N LEU A 310 -38.94 -135.20 65.05
CA LEU A 310 -38.04 -136.28 64.60
C LEU A 310 -37.31 -136.94 65.78
N THR A 311 -36.86 -136.14 66.74
CA THR A 311 -36.19 -136.63 67.96
C THR A 311 -37.12 -137.50 68.81
N VAL A 312 -38.38 -137.11 68.98
CA VAL A 312 -39.38 -137.88 69.75
C VAL A 312 -39.69 -139.23 69.09
N LEU A 313 -39.79 -139.28 67.76
CA LEU A 313 -40.13 -140.51 67.03
C LEU A 313 -39.04 -141.59 67.14
N SER A 314 -37.76 -141.20 67.17
CA SER A 314 -36.63 -142.14 67.22
C SER A 314 -36.56 -143.01 68.48
N LYS A 315 -37.16 -142.56 69.60
CA LYS A 315 -36.94 -143.12 70.94
C LYS A 315 -37.93 -144.23 71.35
N LYS A 316 -38.62 -144.89 70.39
CA LYS A 316 -39.81 -145.71 70.66
C LYS A 316 -39.72 -147.20 70.23
N SER A 317 -38.65 -147.64 69.60
CA SER A 317 -38.68 -148.85 68.73
C SER A 317 -38.00 -150.15 69.23
N GLU A 318 -37.47 -150.23 70.46
CA GLU A 318 -36.48 -151.27 70.82
C GLU A 318 -36.98 -152.56 71.50
N LEU A 319 -38.30 -152.81 71.67
CA LEU A 319 -38.78 -153.74 72.72
C LEU A 319 -39.89 -154.77 72.38
N TRP A 320 -40.12 -155.15 71.11
CA TRP A 320 -41.14 -156.16 70.75
C TRP A 320 -40.72 -157.20 69.69
N CYS A 321 -40.96 -158.48 69.99
CA CYS A 321 -40.97 -159.57 68.99
C CYS A 321 -42.21 -159.48 68.08
N PRO A 322 -42.17 -160.04 66.85
CA PRO A 322 -43.33 -160.14 65.98
C PRO A 322 -44.48 -160.96 66.59
N TYR A 323 -45.73 -160.62 66.24
CA TYR A 323 -46.92 -161.32 66.73
C TYR A 323 -46.89 -162.82 66.41
N GLY A 324 -47.24 -163.66 67.38
CA GLY A 324 -47.21 -165.13 67.28
C GLY A 324 -45.87 -165.77 67.67
N TRP A 325 -44.79 -164.99 67.81
CA TRP A 325 -43.51 -165.48 68.31
C TRP A 325 -43.45 -165.36 69.84
N GLN A 326 -42.91 -166.39 70.50
CA GLN A 326 -42.66 -166.38 71.94
C GLN A 326 -41.26 -165.83 72.22
N THR A 327 -41.16 -164.77 73.01
CA THR A 327 -39.88 -164.25 73.49
C THR A 327 -39.32 -165.17 74.57
N HIS A 328 -38.09 -165.64 74.40
CA HIS A 328 -37.30 -166.25 75.47
C HIS A 328 -35.90 -165.61 75.45
N GLU A 329 -35.49 -165.07 76.59
CA GLU A 329 -34.35 -164.15 76.69
C GLU A 329 -34.41 -163.01 75.64
N GLN A 330 -33.39 -162.88 74.79
CA GLN A 330 -33.31 -161.87 73.72
C GLN A 330 -33.71 -162.42 72.34
N SER A 331 -34.27 -163.64 72.27
CA SER A 331 -34.63 -164.30 71.01
C SER A 331 -36.14 -164.55 70.91
N CYS A 332 -36.66 -164.42 69.70
CA CYS A 332 -38.03 -164.75 69.36
C CYS A 332 -38.07 -166.19 68.79
N TYR A 333 -38.92 -167.06 69.33
CA TYR A 333 -39.08 -168.45 68.90
C TYR A 333 -40.48 -168.70 68.34
N TYR A 334 -40.60 -169.55 67.33
CA TYR A 334 -41.88 -169.93 66.72
C TYR A 334 -41.92 -171.43 66.45
N ALA A 335 -42.91 -172.11 67.02
CA ALA A 335 -43.19 -173.52 66.75
C ALA A 335 -44.30 -173.61 65.69
N SER A 336 -43.96 -174.09 64.48
CA SER A 336 -44.94 -174.33 63.43
C SER A 336 -45.82 -175.54 63.77
N THR A 337 -47.14 -175.38 63.68
CA THR A 337 -48.11 -176.49 63.82
C THR A 337 -48.43 -177.18 62.49
N ILE A 338 -47.59 -176.97 61.46
CA ILE A 338 -47.77 -177.53 60.12
C ILE A 338 -46.63 -178.52 59.86
N GLU A 339 -46.99 -179.81 59.74
CA GLU A 339 -46.07 -180.88 59.34
C GLU A 339 -45.54 -180.65 57.92
N LYS A 340 -44.24 -180.90 57.77
CA LYS A 340 -43.42 -180.60 56.58
C LYS A 340 -42.25 -181.60 56.51
N THR A 341 -41.52 -181.63 55.39
CA THR A 341 -40.17 -182.24 55.39
C THR A 341 -39.21 -181.35 56.20
N TRP A 342 -38.06 -181.89 56.60
CA TRP A 342 -37.03 -181.10 57.29
C TRP A 342 -36.58 -179.88 56.46
N GLU A 343 -36.41 -180.07 55.15
CA GLU A 343 -35.93 -179.02 54.24
C GLU A 343 -36.99 -177.94 53.99
N ASP A 344 -38.25 -178.32 53.79
CA ASP A 344 -39.39 -177.38 53.75
C ASP A 344 -39.53 -176.60 55.06
N SER A 345 -39.26 -177.24 56.21
CA SER A 345 -39.34 -176.61 57.53
C SER A 345 -38.26 -175.53 57.68
N ARG A 346 -37.03 -175.83 57.26
CA ARG A 346 -35.93 -174.85 57.24
C ARG A 346 -36.22 -173.68 56.31
N LEU A 347 -36.70 -173.97 55.10
CA LEU A 347 -36.97 -172.97 54.09
C LEU A 347 -38.13 -172.03 54.52
N TYR A 348 -39.13 -172.56 55.23
CA TYR A 348 -40.17 -171.76 55.88
C TYR A 348 -39.61 -170.83 56.97
N CYS A 349 -38.77 -171.32 57.88
CA CYS A 349 -38.15 -170.48 58.92
C CYS A 349 -37.33 -169.32 58.32
N VAL A 350 -36.56 -169.59 57.26
CA VAL A 350 -35.77 -168.56 56.55
C VAL A 350 -36.67 -167.53 55.86
N GLN A 351 -37.82 -167.93 55.30
CA GLN A 351 -38.80 -166.99 54.74
C GLN A 351 -39.43 -166.06 55.80
N GLN A 352 -39.44 -166.45 57.08
CA GLN A 352 -39.88 -165.60 58.19
C GLN A 352 -38.73 -164.78 58.83
N GLY A 353 -37.53 -164.79 58.24
CA GLY A 353 -36.35 -164.08 58.78
C GLY A 353 -35.64 -164.79 59.93
N ALA A 354 -35.88 -166.10 60.10
CA ALA A 354 -35.33 -166.93 61.18
C ALA A 354 -34.62 -168.19 60.62
N ASN A 355 -34.40 -169.21 61.46
CA ASN A 355 -33.84 -170.50 61.08
C ASN A 355 -34.44 -171.61 61.96
N LEU A 356 -34.23 -172.90 61.62
CA LEU A 356 -34.64 -173.99 62.52
C LEU A 356 -33.89 -173.93 63.85
N ILE A 357 -34.58 -174.29 64.92
CA ILE A 357 -34.04 -174.19 66.28
C ILE A 357 -32.90 -175.20 66.51
N MET A 358 -31.79 -174.71 67.07
CA MET A 358 -30.66 -175.52 67.52
C MET A 358 -30.81 -175.76 69.04
N VAL A 359 -30.78 -177.01 69.49
CA VAL A 359 -31.22 -177.36 70.86
C VAL A 359 -30.30 -178.41 71.49
N THR A 360 -29.97 -178.20 72.76
CA THR A 360 -29.06 -179.04 73.55
C THR A 360 -29.76 -179.97 74.56
N ASN A 361 -31.07 -179.79 74.78
CA ASN A 361 -31.90 -180.57 75.69
C ASN A 361 -33.08 -181.23 74.95
N SER A 362 -33.68 -182.27 75.54
CA SER A 362 -34.83 -182.98 74.96
C SER A 362 -36.08 -182.09 74.85
N LEU A 363 -36.55 -181.84 73.63
CA LEU A 363 -37.89 -181.28 73.40
C LEU A 363 -38.96 -182.35 73.61
N GLY A 364 -40.07 -181.97 74.27
CA GLY A 364 -41.18 -182.87 74.62
C GLY A 364 -42.14 -183.19 73.46
N GLY A 365 -41.62 -183.48 72.27
CA GLY A 365 -42.43 -183.77 71.08
C GLY A 365 -41.57 -184.06 69.85
N GLU A 366 -42.15 -184.77 68.88
CA GLU A 366 -41.49 -185.15 67.63
C GLU A 366 -41.56 -183.98 66.64
N VAL A 367 -40.49 -183.18 66.57
CA VAL A 367 -40.41 -181.95 65.76
C VAL A 367 -39.08 -181.86 65.02
N TRP A 368 -39.09 -181.27 63.82
CA TRP A 368 -37.87 -180.98 63.08
C TRP A 368 -37.06 -179.87 63.77
N ILE A 369 -35.98 -180.27 64.43
CA ILE A 369 -34.91 -179.36 64.89
C ILE A 369 -33.90 -179.11 63.77
N GLY A 370 -33.03 -178.12 63.94
CA GLY A 370 -32.04 -177.71 62.94
C GLY A 370 -30.89 -178.69 62.68
N LEU A 371 -31.01 -179.98 62.99
CA LEU A 371 -29.96 -180.99 62.84
C LEU A 371 -30.25 -181.90 61.63
N THR A 372 -29.24 -182.18 60.80
CA THR A 372 -29.35 -183.09 59.65
C THR A 372 -28.02 -183.76 59.31
N ASP A 373 -28.03 -184.96 58.75
CA ASP A 373 -26.87 -185.61 58.10
C ASP A 373 -27.04 -185.77 56.57
N ASN A 374 -28.10 -185.20 55.97
CA ASN A 374 -28.47 -185.36 54.56
C ASN A 374 -27.38 -184.92 53.55
N GLY A 375 -26.37 -184.16 53.99
CA GLY A 375 -25.20 -183.81 53.18
C GLY A 375 -24.12 -184.90 53.13
N LYS A 376 -24.07 -185.80 54.12
CA LYS A 376 -23.24 -187.01 54.16
C LYS A 376 -23.72 -187.92 55.30
N GLU A 377 -24.43 -188.98 54.94
CA GLU A 377 -25.04 -189.94 55.87
C GLU A 377 -24.06 -190.41 56.97
N GLY A 378 -24.52 -190.39 58.21
CA GLY A 378 -23.70 -190.63 59.40
C GLY A 378 -22.85 -189.44 59.88
N GLN A 379 -23.00 -188.23 59.31
CA GLN A 379 -22.31 -187.01 59.75
C GLN A 379 -23.26 -185.83 60.01
N TRP A 380 -23.91 -185.86 61.17
CA TRP A 380 -24.85 -184.82 61.62
C TRP A 380 -24.21 -183.42 61.80
N MET A 381 -24.89 -182.40 61.28
CA MET A 381 -24.55 -180.97 61.41
C MET A 381 -25.80 -180.12 61.64
N TRP A 382 -25.61 -178.93 62.22
CA TRP A 382 -26.66 -177.94 62.47
C TRP A 382 -26.86 -176.99 61.28
N VAL A 383 -28.01 -176.30 61.23
CA VAL A 383 -28.39 -175.32 60.19
C VAL A 383 -27.54 -174.05 60.12
N ASP A 384 -26.61 -173.83 61.05
CA ASP A 384 -25.58 -172.79 61.00
C ASP A 384 -24.25 -173.28 60.37
N GLY A 385 -24.11 -174.59 60.13
CA GLY A 385 -22.91 -175.24 59.61
C GLY A 385 -22.02 -175.90 60.67
N THR A 386 -22.34 -175.82 61.96
CA THR A 386 -21.58 -176.48 63.03
C THR A 386 -21.83 -177.99 63.07
N ARG A 387 -20.81 -178.78 63.42
CA ARG A 387 -20.88 -180.25 63.46
C ARG A 387 -21.36 -180.76 64.82
N MET A 388 -22.21 -181.78 64.83
CA MET A 388 -22.64 -182.42 66.07
C MET A 388 -21.44 -183.07 66.80
N THR A 389 -21.38 -182.87 68.12
CA THR A 389 -20.48 -183.61 69.01
C THR A 389 -21.31 -184.38 70.02
N THR A 390 -21.06 -185.69 70.12
CA THR A 390 -21.62 -186.56 71.17
C THR A 390 -20.64 -186.66 72.35
N SER A 391 -21.19 -186.82 73.54
CA SER A 391 -20.49 -187.05 74.81
C SER A 391 -21.19 -188.16 75.60
#